data_AF-A0A969H356-F1
#
_entry.id   AF-A0A969H356-F1
#
_cell.length_a   1.000
_cell.length_b   1.000
_cell.length_c   1.000
_cell.angle_alpha   90.00
_cell.angle_beta   90.00
_cell.angle_gamma   90.00
#
_symmetry.space_group_name_H-M   'P 1'
#
loop_
_entity.id
_entity.type
_entity.pdbx_description
1 polymer ?
#
loop_
_entity_poly.entity_id
_entity_poly.type
_entity_poly.pdbx_seq_one_letter_code
_entity_poly.pdbx_strand_id
1 'polypeptide(L)'
;MGRCGTWYADDLTLARLNVLERQGRTTEYLRLAEAEGQNALYMTMLVKLGRGQEAVEYAKQYMATTDEALVLAHALREHHQPADALKIAEQGLLLHGESLMLARWLRDFATQMFQPDLALRAAKIVFSRSLSLAEYLAAEAVAGSAWPTVKVELLKQLSTAVAGNNIDIYLHEGMVDEAIKAVERSSYPGYDVLERVAEAAIKSHPDWVIGRSRKQAEEIMDAGKSQHYHHAIGWLEKASQAYREAGRGQEWRTYLEGLISKHARKTSLRPRLEGLRKR
;
A
#
# COMPACT_ATOMS: atom_id res chain seq x y z
N MET A 1 33.12 16.58 0.72
CA MET A 1 34.09 15.83 1.54
C MET A 1 33.59 15.80 2.97
N GLY A 2 32.87 14.81 3.50
CA GLY A 2 32.35 13.56 2.94
C GLY A 2 32.07 12.52 4.05
N ARG A 3 31.20 12.84 5.02
CA ARG A 3 30.45 11.92 5.92
C ARG A 3 31.06 10.55 6.25
N CYS A 4 32.29 10.49 6.76
CA CYS A 4 32.91 9.23 7.19
C CYS A 4 33.22 9.18 8.70
N GLY A 5 33.27 10.34 9.39
CA GLY A 5 33.60 10.42 10.82
C GLY A 5 32.42 10.25 11.79
N THR A 6 31.18 10.57 11.38
CA THR A 6 30.01 10.48 12.28
C THR A 6 29.55 9.04 12.50
N TRP A 7 29.61 8.21 11.47
CA TRP A 7 29.16 6.81 11.54
C TRP A 7 30.00 5.95 12.49
N TYR A 8 31.33 6.10 12.46
CA TYR A 8 32.22 5.39 13.37
C TYR A 8 32.12 5.87 14.83
N ALA A 9 31.84 7.16 15.04
CA ALA A 9 31.64 7.72 16.38
C ALA A 9 30.32 7.21 17.00
N ASP A 10 29.26 7.16 16.19
CA ASP A 10 27.95 6.62 16.61
C ASP A 10 28.06 5.14 17.01
N ASP A 11 28.74 4.31 16.20
CA ASP A 11 28.92 2.89 16.50
C ASP A 11 29.71 2.64 17.81
N LEU A 12 30.73 3.46 18.07
CA LEU A 12 31.51 3.37 19.31
C LEU A 12 30.68 3.78 20.53
N THR A 13 29.89 4.84 20.40
CA THR A 13 28.96 5.30 21.45
C THR A 13 27.92 4.23 21.75
N LEU A 14 27.32 3.61 20.73
CA LEU A 14 26.38 2.49 20.89
C LEU A 14 27.02 1.29 21.60
N ALA A 15 28.23 0.90 21.19
CA ALA A 15 28.97 -0.18 21.84
C ALA A 15 29.22 0.13 23.33
N ARG A 16 29.57 1.37 23.65
CA ARG A 16 29.82 1.81 25.04
C ARG A 16 28.55 1.80 25.88
N LEU A 17 27.44 2.32 25.34
CA LEU A 17 26.13 2.30 26.00
C LEU A 17 25.69 0.86 26.32
N ASN A 18 25.86 -0.08 25.39
CA ASN A 18 25.57 -1.50 25.60
C ASN A 18 26.39 -2.11 26.75
N VAL A 19 27.68 -1.75 26.87
CA VAL A 19 28.53 -2.21 27.98
C VAL A 19 28.03 -1.63 29.31
N LEU A 20 27.69 -0.34 29.34
CA LEU A 20 27.18 0.32 30.55
C LEU A 20 25.86 -0.29 31.03
N GLU A 21 24.94 -0.60 30.11
CA GLU A 21 23.68 -1.27 30.42
C GLU A 21 23.91 -2.66 31.04
N ARG A 22 24.77 -3.48 30.42
CA ARG A 22 25.11 -4.82 30.94
C ARG A 22 25.77 -4.80 32.31
N GLN A 23 26.51 -3.72 32.63
CA GLN A 23 27.15 -3.53 33.93
C GLN A 23 26.19 -2.93 34.98
N GLY A 24 24.95 -2.60 34.63
CA GLY A 24 24.01 -1.92 35.52
C GLY A 24 24.39 -0.47 35.84
N ARG A 25 25.30 0.14 35.05
CA ARG A 25 25.81 1.52 35.26
C ARG A 25 24.88 2.55 34.61
N THR A 26 23.64 2.58 35.08
CA THR A 26 22.52 3.29 34.46
C THR A 26 22.67 4.82 34.52
N THR A 27 23.28 5.38 35.56
CA THR A 27 23.56 6.83 35.63
C THR A 27 24.57 7.26 34.57
N GLU A 28 25.61 6.47 34.34
CA GLU A 28 26.63 6.77 33.33
C GLU A 28 26.10 6.56 31.93
N TYR A 29 25.23 5.56 31.74
CA TYR A 29 24.50 5.37 30.50
C TYR A 29 23.70 6.63 30.16
N LEU A 30 22.89 7.13 31.11
CA LEU A 30 22.03 8.30 30.86
C LEU A 30 22.86 9.54 30.52
N ARG A 31 23.95 9.80 31.26
CA ARG A 31 24.83 10.94 30.97
C ARG A 31 25.50 10.84 29.60
N LEU A 32 25.97 9.65 29.22
CA LEU A 32 26.59 9.44 27.92
C LEU A 32 25.57 9.58 26.79
N ALA A 33 24.39 8.98 26.94
CA ALA A 33 23.33 9.06 25.94
C ALA A 33 22.86 10.52 25.73
N GLU A 34 22.72 11.30 26.81
CA GLU A 34 22.38 12.72 26.74
C GLU A 34 23.49 13.55 26.07
N ALA A 35 24.76 13.35 26.47
CA ALA A 35 25.89 14.11 25.94
C ALA A 35 26.12 13.86 24.44
N GLU A 36 25.86 12.64 23.97
CA GLU A 36 26.03 12.22 22.57
C GLU A 36 24.76 12.42 21.73
N GLY A 37 23.70 13.04 22.30
CA GLY A 37 22.45 13.31 21.59
C GLY A 37 21.65 12.05 21.22
N GLN A 38 21.88 10.93 21.91
CA GLN A 38 21.20 9.65 21.70
C GLN A 38 19.83 9.64 22.39
N ASN A 39 18.94 10.55 21.98
CA ASN A 39 17.67 10.83 22.65
C ASN A 39 16.79 9.58 22.80
N ALA A 40 16.63 8.77 21.74
CA ALA A 40 15.85 7.53 21.79
C ALA A 40 16.35 6.56 22.88
N LEU A 41 17.67 6.40 22.98
CA LEU A 41 18.31 5.52 23.96
C LEU A 41 18.20 6.06 25.38
N TYR A 42 18.34 7.39 25.54
CA TYR A 42 18.14 8.07 26.82
C TYR A 42 16.71 7.87 27.34
N MET A 43 15.70 8.20 26.52
CA MET A 43 14.29 8.09 26.90
C MET A 43 13.90 6.64 27.19
N THR A 44 14.33 5.68 26.36
CA THR A 44 14.05 4.25 26.58
C THR A 44 14.64 3.75 27.91
N MET A 45 15.86 4.19 28.25
CA MET A 45 16.48 3.84 29.52
C MET A 45 15.71 4.42 30.71
N LEU A 46 15.22 5.66 30.62
CA LEU A 46 14.37 6.23 31.67
C LEU A 46 13.10 5.37 31.90
N VAL A 47 12.44 4.93 30.82
CA VAL A 47 11.27 4.05 30.94
C VAL A 47 11.64 2.71 31.60
N LYS A 48 12.76 2.09 31.20
CA LYS A 48 13.27 0.84 31.81
C LYS A 48 13.49 0.95 33.32
N LEU A 49 13.88 2.13 33.80
CA LEU A 49 14.09 2.43 35.21
C LEU A 49 12.81 2.81 35.96
N GLY A 50 11.63 2.71 35.33
CA GLY A 50 10.35 3.13 35.91
C GLY A 50 10.14 4.64 35.92
N ARG A 51 11.02 5.42 35.28
CA ARG A 51 10.98 6.89 35.21
C ARG A 51 10.25 7.36 33.93
N GLY A 52 9.13 6.71 33.60
CA GLY A 52 8.41 6.95 32.35
C GLY A 52 7.89 8.39 32.19
N GLN A 53 7.40 9.01 33.27
CA GLN A 53 6.96 10.41 33.22
C GLN A 53 8.10 11.37 32.85
N GLU A 54 9.30 11.11 33.34
CA GLU A 54 10.48 11.90 33.00
C GLU A 54 10.87 11.72 31.53
N ALA A 55 10.76 10.48 31.01
CA ALA A 55 10.95 10.22 29.59
C ALA A 55 9.95 11.01 28.72
N VAL A 56 8.69 11.08 29.15
CA VAL A 56 7.63 11.85 28.45
C VAL A 56 7.92 13.35 28.48
N GLU A 57 8.34 13.91 29.61
CA GLU A 57 8.70 15.34 29.68
C GLU A 57 9.94 15.66 28.83
N TYR A 58 10.94 14.78 28.84
CA TYR A 58 12.12 14.91 27.97
C TYR A 58 11.72 14.86 26.49
N ALA A 59 10.85 13.93 26.11
CA ALA A 59 10.37 13.80 24.74
C ALA A 59 9.70 15.08 24.22
N LYS A 60 8.89 15.76 25.04
CA LYS A 60 8.26 17.02 24.64
C LYS A 60 9.25 18.13 24.27
N GLN A 61 10.46 18.09 24.84
CA GLN A 61 11.48 19.12 24.64
C GLN A 61 12.45 18.77 23.53
N TYR A 62 12.82 17.49 23.40
CA TYR A 62 13.97 17.07 22.60
C TYR A 62 13.67 16.01 21.54
N MET A 63 12.47 15.41 21.53
CA MET A 63 12.08 14.44 20.49
C MET A 63 11.92 15.16 19.16
N ALA A 64 12.73 14.77 18.18
CA ALA A 64 12.80 15.43 16.88
C ALA A 64 12.19 14.57 15.77
N THR A 65 12.37 13.24 15.84
CA THR A 65 11.98 12.31 14.77
C THR A 65 10.73 11.48 15.10
N THR A 66 10.03 11.07 14.04
CA THR A 66 8.98 10.04 14.14
C THR A 66 9.52 8.69 14.63
N ASP A 67 10.76 8.33 14.30
CA ASP A 67 11.39 7.08 14.75
C ASP A 67 11.66 7.08 16.27
N GLU A 68 12.17 8.20 16.82
CA GLU A 68 12.32 8.37 18.27
C GLU A 68 10.98 8.23 19.00
N ALA A 69 9.91 8.81 18.44
CA ALA A 69 8.57 8.69 18.99
C ALA A 69 8.07 7.25 18.97
N LEU A 70 8.32 6.50 17.89
CA LEU A 70 7.97 5.09 17.80
C LEU A 70 8.72 4.25 18.84
N VAL A 71 10.03 4.45 18.97
CA VAL A 71 10.86 3.74 19.96
C VAL A 71 10.37 4.01 21.38
N LEU A 72 10.12 5.27 21.73
CA LEU A 72 9.62 5.63 23.06
C LEU A 72 8.21 5.08 23.31
N ALA A 73 7.30 5.18 22.34
CA ALA A 73 5.94 4.67 22.49
C ALA A 73 5.93 3.14 22.71
N HIS A 74 6.81 2.40 22.03
CA HIS A 74 7.02 0.97 22.29
C HIS A 74 7.51 0.71 23.72
N ALA A 75 8.54 1.43 24.17
CA ALA A 75 9.07 1.28 25.53
C ALA A 75 7.99 1.55 26.59
N LEU A 76 7.21 2.62 26.44
CA LEU A 76 6.11 2.97 27.35
C LEU A 76 5.03 1.87 27.38
N ARG A 77 4.68 1.29 26.23
CA ARG A 77 3.74 0.16 26.13
C ARG A 77 4.26 -1.07 26.88
N GLU A 78 5.52 -1.46 26.66
CA GLU A 78 6.15 -2.62 27.30
C GLU A 78 6.23 -2.48 28.83
N HIS A 79 6.34 -1.24 29.31
CA HIS A 79 6.38 -0.91 30.73
C HIS A 79 5.01 -0.49 31.30
N HIS A 80 3.92 -0.95 30.69
CA HIS A 80 2.54 -0.78 31.18
C HIS A 80 2.07 0.69 31.32
N GLN A 81 2.56 1.59 30.45
CA GLN A 81 2.14 3.00 30.37
C GLN A 81 1.43 3.29 29.03
N PRO A 82 0.27 2.66 28.75
CA PRO A 82 -0.38 2.73 27.44
C PRO A 82 -0.91 4.12 27.08
N ALA A 83 -1.35 4.91 28.06
CA ALA A 83 -1.86 6.27 27.82
C ALA A 83 -0.76 7.21 27.32
N ASP A 84 0.42 7.16 27.95
CA ASP A 84 1.57 7.95 27.53
C ASP A 84 2.13 7.45 26.19
N ALA A 85 2.15 6.14 25.97
CA ALA A 85 2.54 5.55 24.69
C ALA A 85 1.69 6.08 23.52
N LEU A 86 0.36 6.13 23.68
CA LEU A 86 -0.55 6.68 22.68
C LEU A 86 -0.31 8.18 22.45
N LYS A 87 -0.08 8.95 23.51
CA LYS A 87 0.17 10.39 23.44
C LYS A 87 1.47 10.71 22.72
N ILE A 88 2.56 10.01 23.05
CA ILE A 88 3.86 10.16 22.39
C ILE A 88 3.74 9.82 20.90
N ALA A 89 3.06 8.73 20.57
CA ALA A 89 2.87 8.35 19.18
C ALA A 89 2.01 9.36 18.40
N GLU A 90 0.93 9.88 18.97
CA GLU A 90 0.12 10.92 18.32
C GLU A 90 0.94 12.19 18.05
N GLN A 91 1.75 12.62 19.00
CA GLN A 91 2.64 13.78 18.84
C GLN A 91 3.75 13.50 17.81
N GLY A 92 4.29 12.28 17.79
CA GLY A 92 5.34 11.85 16.87
C GLY A 92 4.94 11.89 15.39
N LEU A 93 3.64 11.86 15.08
CA LEU A 93 3.14 11.99 13.70
C LEU A 93 3.35 13.39 13.09
N LEU A 94 3.57 14.40 13.94
CA LEU A 94 3.85 15.78 13.52
C LEU A 94 5.34 16.06 13.31
N LEU A 95 6.20 15.11 13.71
CA LEU A 95 7.65 15.24 13.63
C LEU A 95 8.19 14.90 12.24
N HIS A 96 9.46 15.22 12.00
CA HIS A 96 10.10 14.87 10.74
C HIS A 96 10.40 13.36 10.66
N GLY A 97 10.31 12.80 9.47
CA GLY A 97 10.67 11.41 9.21
C GLY A 97 9.58 10.63 8.47
N GLU A 98 9.78 9.32 8.42
CA GLU A 98 8.85 8.35 7.85
C GLU A 98 7.75 8.08 8.89
N SER A 99 6.53 8.56 8.66
CA SER A 99 5.45 8.45 9.64
C SER A 99 4.51 7.27 9.42
N LEU A 100 4.67 6.49 8.34
CA LEU A 100 3.79 5.37 8.04
C LEU A 100 3.91 4.26 9.08
N MET A 101 5.14 3.93 9.50
CA MET A 101 5.36 2.93 10.56
C MET A 101 4.70 3.33 11.87
N LEU A 102 4.92 4.58 12.33
CA LEU A 102 4.30 5.08 13.57
C LEU A 102 2.78 5.15 13.46
N ALA A 103 2.23 5.61 12.33
CA ALA A 103 0.79 5.72 12.15
C ALA A 103 0.10 4.35 12.10
N ARG A 104 0.72 3.33 11.49
CA ARG A 104 0.22 1.95 11.53
C ARG A 104 0.20 1.40 12.94
N TRP A 105 1.32 1.54 13.65
CA TRP A 105 1.42 1.12 15.04
C TRP A 105 0.37 1.81 15.91
N LEU A 106 0.21 3.13 15.76
CA LEU A 106 -0.75 3.92 16.52
C LEU A 106 -2.18 3.48 16.24
N ARG A 107 -2.54 3.21 14.98
CA ARG A 107 -3.85 2.67 14.63
C ARG A 107 -4.13 1.37 15.39
N ASP A 108 -3.23 0.40 15.24
CA ASP A 108 -3.44 -0.95 15.80
C ASP A 108 -3.46 -0.92 17.33
N PHE A 109 -2.58 -0.13 17.94
CA PHE A 109 -2.52 0.00 19.39
C PHE A 109 -3.71 0.80 19.95
N ALA A 110 -4.16 1.86 19.29
CA ALA A 110 -5.36 2.59 19.69
C ALA A 110 -6.62 1.71 19.58
N THR A 111 -6.73 0.85 18.55
CA THR A 111 -7.79 -0.15 18.46
C THR A 111 -7.74 -1.13 19.64
N GLN A 112 -6.54 -1.64 19.98
CA GLN A 112 -6.36 -2.51 21.15
C GLN A 112 -6.78 -1.84 22.47
N MET A 113 -6.55 -0.54 22.59
CA MET A 113 -6.88 0.27 23.77
C MET A 113 -8.30 0.84 23.77
N PHE A 114 -9.16 0.42 22.82
CA PHE A 114 -10.54 0.93 22.66
C PHE A 114 -10.61 2.45 22.51
N GLN A 115 -9.69 3.04 21.74
CA GLN A 115 -9.62 4.47 21.39
C GLN A 115 -9.99 4.66 19.90
N PRO A 116 -11.27 4.51 19.51
CA PRO A 116 -11.68 4.44 18.11
C PRO A 116 -11.38 5.72 17.32
N ASP A 117 -11.54 6.90 17.93
CA ASP A 117 -11.28 8.17 17.26
C ASP A 117 -9.80 8.33 16.90
N LEU A 118 -8.91 7.94 17.82
CA LEU A 118 -7.47 7.99 17.61
C LEU A 118 -7.03 6.95 16.57
N ALA A 119 -7.56 5.74 16.67
CA ALA A 119 -7.30 4.68 15.69
C ALA A 119 -7.72 5.12 14.27
N LEU A 120 -8.89 5.75 14.14
CA LEU A 120 -9.41 6.24 12.86
C LEU A 120 -8.56 7.38 12.30
N ARG A 121 -8.14 8.35 13.14
CA ARG A 121 -7.21 9.41 12.71
C ARG A 121 -5.91 8.82 12.17
N ALA A 122 -5.33 7.87 12.90
CA ALA A 122 -4.11 7.19 12.46
C ALA A 122 -4.32 6.42 11.15
N ALA A 123 -5.42 5.67 11.01
CA ALA A 123 -5.76 4.95 9.79
C ALA A 123 -5.88 5.89 8.56
N LYS A 124 -6.52 7.05 8.72
CA LYS A 124 -6.61 8.07 7.66
C LYS A 124 -5.25 8.60 7.24
N ILE A 125 -4.34 8.82 8.19
CA ILE A 125 -2.96 9.22 7.90
C ILE A 125 -2.24 8.13 7.10
N VAL A 126 -2.33 6.86 7.54
CA VAL A 126 -1.71 5.73 6.81
C VAL A 126 -2.25 5.61 5.39
N PHE A 127 -3.56 5.72 5.22
CA PHE A 127 -4.20 5.70 3.91
C PHE A 127 -3.73 6.87 3.04
N SER A 128 -3.68 8.09 3.58
CA SER A 128 -3.28 9.28 2.83
C SER A 128 -1.89 9.20 2.20
N ARG A 129 -0.99 8.42 2.81
CA ARG A 129 0.40 8.24 2.37
C ARG A 129 0.55 7.07 1.41
N SER A 130 -0.17 5.97 1.64
CA SER A 130 0.00 4.73 0.89
C SER A 130 -0.95 4.61 -0.32
N LEU A 131 -2.17 5.14 -0.19
CA LEU A 131 -3.27 4.99 -1.16
C LEU A 131 -3.51 3.54 -1.58
N SER A 132 -3.29 2.59 -0.67
CA SER A 132 -3.39 1.16 -0.96
C SER A 132 -4.71 0.57 -0.48
N LEU A 133 -5.18 -0.50 -1.15
CA LEU A 133 -6.38 -1.21 -0.75
C LEU A 133 -6.27 -1.80 0.66
N ALA A 134 -5.09 -2.29 1.05
CA ALA A 134 -4.87 -2.84 2.39
C ALA A 134 -5.16 -1.79 3.48
N GLU A 135 -4.71 -0.56 3.29
CA GLU A 135 -4.92 0.52 4.27
C GLU A 135 -6.33 1.12 4.19
N TYR A 136 -6.97 1.02 3.03
CA TYR A 136 -8.39 1.35 2.87
C TYR A 136 -9.28 0.40 3.69
N LEU A 137 -9.06 -0.92 3.58
CA LEU A 137 -9.78 -1.93 4.35
C LEU A 137 -9.48 -1.84 5.85
N ALA A 138 -8.24 -1.49 6.22
CA ALA A 138 -7.89 -1.23 7.61
C ALA A 138 -8.65 -0.02 8.17
N ALA A 139 -8.82 1.04 7.38
CA ALA A 139 -9.65 2.19 7.77
C ALA A 139 -11.14 1.81 7.89
N GLU A 140 -11.66 0.97 7.01
CA GLU A 140 -13.03 0.42 7.10
C GLU A 140 -13.25 -0.34 8.41
N ALA A 141 -12.35 -1.26 8.74
CA ALA A 141 -12.43 -2.06 9.96
C ALA A 141 -12.42 -1.19 11.23
N VAL A 142 -11.61 -0.13 11.24
CA VAL A 142 -11.52 0.80 12.37
C VAL A 142 -12.72 1.74 12.44
N ALA A 143 -13.27 2.17 11.31
CA ALA A 143 -14.38 3.11 11.26
C ALA A 143 -15.70 2.50 11.75
N GLY A 144 -15.90 1.18 11.57
CA GLY A 144 -17.12 0.49 12.01
C GLY A 144 -18.38 1.17 11.47
N SER A 145 -19.29 1.58 12.35
CA SER A 145 -20.54 2.26 11.96
C SER A 145 -20.34 3.62 11.28
N ALA A 146 -19.20 4.28 11.49
CA ALA A 146 -18.87 5.55 10.83
C ALA A 146 -18.35 5.37 9.39
N TRP A 147 -18.17 4.13 8.94
CA TRP A 147 -17.59 3.82 7.63
C TRP A 147 -18.26 4.54 6.45
N PRO A 148 -19.60 4.64 6.34
CA PRO A 148 -20.21 5.32 5.20
C PRO A 148 -19.74 6.77 5.02
N THR A 149 -19.51 7.49 6.12
CA THR A 149 -18.98 8.86 6.09
C THR A 149 -17.48 8.88 5.76
N VAL A 150 -16.71 8.00 6.40
CA VAL A 150 -15.25 7.90 6.19
C VAL A 150 -14.93 7.51 4.74
N LYS A 151 -15.65 6.54 4.19
CA LYS A 151 -15.51 6.08 2.80
C LYS A 151 -15.59 7.21 1.80
N VAL A 152 -16.59 8.09 1.92
CA VAL A 152 -16.76 9.24 1.01
C VAL A 152 -15.56 10.17 1.07
N GLU A 153 -15.02 10.42 2.26
CA GLU A 153 -13.82 11.23 2.46
C GLU A 153 -12.58 10.59 1.81
N LEU A 154 -12.36 9.29 2.04
CA LEU A 154 -11.20 8.56 1.50
C LEU A 154 -11.26 8.47 -0.04
N LEU A 155 -12.43 8.21 -0.63
CA LEU A 155 -12.59 8.15 -2.08
C LEU A 155 -12.41 9.53 -2.73
N LYS A 156 -12.86 10.61 -2.08
CA LYS A 156 -12.59 11.97 -2.53
C LYS A 156 -11.10 12.24 -2.57
N GLN A 157 -10.37 11.88 -1.52
CA GLN A 157 -8.91 12.00 -1.47
C GLN A 157 -8.22 11.14 -2.55
N LEU A 158 -8.72 9.93 -2.80
CA LEU A 158 -8.18 9.05 -3.83
C LEU A 158 -8.29 9.68 -5.23
N SER A 159 -9.42 10.32 -5.54
CA SER A 159 -9.66 10.94 -6.84
C SER A 159 -8.76 12.14 -7.15
N THR A 160 -8.19 12.80 -6.14
CA THR A 160 -7.27 13.93 -6.32
C THR A 160 -5.81 13.48 -6.40
N ALA A 161 -5.51 12.23 -6.03
CA ALA A 161 -4.16 11.68 -6.08
C ALA A 161 -3.72 11.37 -7.52
N VAL A 162 -2.47 11.72 -7.84
CA VAL A 162 -1.90 11.62 -9.20
C VAL A 162 -1.39 10.20 -9.54
N ALA A 163 -1.37 9.26 -8.58
CA ALA A 163 -0.69 7.97 -8.74
C ALA A 163 -1.63 6.76 -8.93
N GLY A 164 -1.24 5.85 -9.83
CA GLY A 164 -2.02 4.70 -10.31
C GLY A 164 -2.30 3.55 -9.34
N ASN A 165 -2.15 3.72 -8.03
CA ASN A 165 -2.50 2.69 -7.02
C ASN A 165 -4.00 2.68 -6.66
N ASN A 166 -4.77 3.59 -7.26
CA ASN A 166 -6.19 3.79 -6.98
C ASN A 166 -7.09 2.70 -7.59
N ILE A 167 -6.56 1.93 -8.55
CA ILE A 167 -7.35 0.96 -9.34
C ILE A 167 -7.90 -0.15 -8.45
N ASP A 168 -7.10 -0.66 -7.51
CA ASP A 168 -7.53 -1.74 -6.61
C ASP A 168 -8.72 -1.31 -5.74
N ILE A 169 -8.71 -0.07 -5.27
CA ILE A 169 -9.80 0.49 -4.47
C ILE A 169 -11.03 0.74 -5.36
N TYR A 170 -10.87 1.30 -6.56
CA TYR A 170 -11.99 1.48 -7.47
C TYR A 170 -12.66 0.16 -7.85
N LEU A 171 -11.87 -0.88 -8.11
CA LEU A 171 -12.41 -2.21 -8.38
C LEU A 171 -13.12 -2.81 -7.16
N HIS A 172 -12.54 -2.66 -5.96
CA HIS A 172 -13.21 -3.07 -4.71
C HIS A 172 -14.57 -2.38 -4.53
N GLU A 173 -14.65 -1.10 -4.88
CA GLU A 173 -15.85 -0.29 -4.76
C GLU A 173 -16.86 -0.43 -5.91
N GLY A 174 -16.54 -1.25 -6.92
CA GLY A 174 -17.36 -1.37 -8.13
C GLY A 174 -17.37 -0.11 -9.00
N MET A 175 -16.44 0.81 -8.77
CA MET A 175 -16.25 2.07 -9.51
C MET A 175 -15.50 1.82 -10.83
N VAL A 176 -16.15 1.06 -11.73
CA VAL A 176 -15.53 0.57 -12.97
C VAL A 176 -15.13 1.71 -13.89
N ASP A 177 -15.92 2.77 -13.97
CA ASP A 177 -15.62 3.97 -14.76
C ASP A 177 -14.30 4.62 -14.35
N GLU A 178 -14.10 4.78 -13.04
CA GLU A 178 -12.90 5.35 -12.45
C GLU A 178 -11.70 4.43 -12.63
N ALA A 179 -11.89 3.12 -12.51
CA ALA A 179 -10.85 2.13 -12.78
C ALA A 179 -10.39 2.18 -14.25
N ILE A 180 -11.31 2.29 -15.20
CA ILE A 180 -11.00 2.47 -16.63
C ILE A 180 -10.20 3.76 -16.82
N LYS A 181 -10.71 4.90 -16.33
CA LYS A 181 -10.02 6.20 -16.45
C LYS A 181 -8.60 6.17 -15.87
N ALA A 182 -8.41 5.51 -14.73
CA ALA A 182 -7.12 5.38 -14.07
C ALA A 182 -6.12 4.56 -14.92
N VAL A 183 -6.57 3.43 -15.48
CA VAL A 183 -5.76 2.61 -16.39
C VAL A 183 -5.39 3.37 -17.65
N GLU A 184 -6.32 4.14 -18.24
CA GLU A 184 -6.06 4.87 -19.48
C GLU A 184 -5.10 6.05 -19.32
N ARG A 185 -5.05 6.65 -18.13
CA ARG A 185 -4.07 7.69 -17.79
C ARG A 185 -2.68 7.12 -17.55
N SER A 186 -2.57 5.83 -17.22
CA SER A 186 -1.28 5.16 -17.04
C SER A 186 -0.62 4.91 -18.39
N SER A 187 0.64 5.31 -18.55
CA SER A 187 1.40 5.02 -19.78
C SER A 187 1.69 3.53 -19.95
N TYR A 188 1.84 2.80 -18.85
CA TYR A 188 2.13 1.36 -18.82
C TYR A 188 1.38 0.71 -17.65
N PRO A 189 0.05 0.50 -17.74
CA PRO A 189 -0.64 -0.30 -16.75
C PRO A 189 -0.05 -1.72 -16.77
N GLY A 190 0.27 -2.26 -15.60
CA GLY A 190 0.71 -3.65 -15.49
C GLY A 190 -0.33 -4.58 -16.12
N TYR A 191 0.12 -5.64 -16.78
CA TYR A 191 -0.74 -6.60 -17.49
C TYR A 191 -1.89 -7.11 -16.59
N ASP A 192 -1.57 -7.54 -15.37
CA ASP A 192 -2.55 -8.07 -14.41
C ASP A 192 -3.60 -7.02 -14.00
N VAL A 193 -3.19 -5.75 -13.89
CA VAL A 193 -4.07 -4.64 -13.54
C VAL A 193 -5.05 -4.38 -14.67
N LEU A 194 -4.56 -4.30 -15.91
CA LEU A 194 -5.40 -4.11 -17.09
C LEU A 194 -6.39 -5.28 -17.25
N GLU A 195 -5.94 -6.51 -17.00
CA GLU A 195 -6.78 -7.72 -17.07
C GLU A 195 -7.92 -7.69 -16.05
N ARG A 196 -7.64 -7.30 -14.81
CA ARG A 196 -8.65 -7.16 -13.75
C ARG A 196 -9.68 -6.08 -14.05
N VAL A 197 -9.24 -4.93 -14.60
CA VAL A 197 -10.17 -3.86 -15.00
C VAL A 197 -11.04 -4.30 -16.16
N ALA A 198 -10.47 -5.00 -17.15
CA ALA A 198 -11.24 -5.56 -18.25
C ALA A 198 -12.30 -6.56 -17.79
N GLU A 199 -11.94 -7.47 -16.87
CA GLU A 199 -12.89 -8.43 -16.30
C GLU A 199 -14.07 -7.73 -15.61
N ALA A 200 -13.78 -6.75 -14.72
CA ALA A 200 -14.82 -5.99 -14.03
C ALA A 200 -15.71 -5.16 -14.98
N ALA A 201 -15.18 -4.79 -16.15
CA ALA A 201 -15.84 -3.97 -17.15
C ALA A 201 -16.68 -4.76 -18.18
N ILE A 202 -16.63 -6.10 -18.20
CA ILE A 202 -17.29 -6.92 -19.23
C ILE A 202 -18.78 -6.57 -19.39
N LYS A 203 -19.50 -6.45 -18.27
CA LYS A 203 -20.95 -6.22 -18.28
C LYS A 203 -21.33 -4.75 -18.48
N SER A 204 -20.59 -3.83 -17.85
CA SER A 204 -20.93 -2.40 -17.84
C SER A 204 -20.35 -1.63 -19.03
N HIS A 205 -19.19 -2.05 -19.55
CA HIS A 205 -18.45 -1.38 -20.62
C HIS A 205 -17.95 -2.37 -21.69
N PRO A 206 -18.85 -3.17 -22.30
CA PRO A 206 -18.44 -4.23 -23.23
C PRO A 206 -17.65 -3.70 -24.43
N ASP A 207 -17.98 -2.52 -24.97
CA ASP A 207 -17.26 -1.93 -26.10
C ASP A 207 -15.80 -1.59 -25.77
N TRP A 208 -15.56 -1.07 -24.57
CA TRP A 208 -14.21 -0.77 -24.10
C TRP A 208 -13.39 -2.06 -23.94
N VAL A 209 -14.00 -3.10 -23.35
CA VAL A 209 -13.36 -4.41 -23.17
C VAL A 209 -13.05 -5.06 -24.51
N ILE A 210 -13.98 -5.02 -25.47
CA ILE A 210 -13.78 -5.53 -26.83
C ILE A 210 -12.58 -4.83 -27.47
N GLY A 211 -12.56 -3.50 -27.49
CA GLY A 211 -11.47 -2.73 -28.11
C GLY A 211 -10.10 -3.03 -27.49
N ARG A 212 -10.03 -3.02 -26.15
CA ARG A 212 -8.79 -3.29 -25.41
C ARG A 212 -8.30 -4.72 -25.58
N SER A 213 -9.19 -5.70 -25.43
CA SER A 213 -8.86 -7.11 -25.53
C SER A 213 -8.37 -7.48 -26.93
N ARG A 214 -9.01 -6.95 -27.97
CA ARG A 214 -8.57 -7.15 -29.36
C ARG A 214 -7.17 -6.58 -29.59
N LYS A 215 -6.92 -5.34 -29.15
CA LYS A 215 -5.60 -4.71 -29.26
C LYS A 215 -4.51 -5.55 -28.59
N GLN A 216 -4.72 -5.96 -27.34
CA GLN A 216 -3.75 -6.78 -26.59
C GLN A 216 -3.52 -8.15 -27.24
N ALA A 217 -4.58 -8.85 -27.63
CA ALA A 217 -4.46 -10.16 -28.27
C ALA A 217 -3.70 -10.07 -29.60
N GLU A 218 -4.05 -9.09 -30.45
CA GLU A 218 -3.41 -8.90 -31.75
C GLU A 218 -1.93 -8.52 -31.62
N GLU A 219 -1.56 -7.61 -30.71
CA GLU A 219 -0.16 -7.25 -30.43
C GLU A 219 0.68 -8.48 -30.02
N ILE A 220 0.15 -9.32 -29.14
CA ILE A 220 0.82 -10.55 -28.69
C ILE A 220 0.94 -11.57 -29.82
N MET A 221 -0.14 -11.77 -30.60
CA MET A 221 -0.13 -12.71 -31.72
C MET A 221 0.83 -12.27 -32.83
N ASP A 222 0.84 -10.99 -33.18
CA ASP A 222 1.66 -10.41 -34.24
C ASP A 222 3.15 -10.39 -33.87
N ALA A 223 3.49 -10.28 -32.58
CA ALA A 223 4.87 -10.40 -32.09
C ALA A 223 5.53 -11.78 -32.36
N GLY A 224 4.76 -12.81 -32.70
CA GLY A 224 5.29 -14.10 -33.17
C GLY A 224 5.90 -15.00 -32.08
N LYS A 225 5.86 -14.58 -30.80
CA LYS A 225 6.43 -15.34 -29.67
C LYS A 225 5.42 -16.36 -29.14
N SER A 226 5.56 -17.62 -29.54
CA SER A 226 4.61 -18.69 -29.23
C SER A 226 4.35 -18.89 -27.73
N GLN A 227 5.34 -18.65 -26.88
CA GLN A 227 5.23 -18.73 -25.43
C GLN A 227 4.14 -17.80 -24.84
N HIS A 228 3.86 -16.66 -25.48
CA HIS A 228 2.88 -15.69 -25.00
C HIS A 228 1.47 -15.89 -25.56
N TYR A 229 1.24 -16.84 -26.48
CA TYR A 229 -0.07 -17.04 -27.10
C TYR A 229 -1.18 -17.38 -26.10
N HIS A 230 -0.86 -17.95 -24.94
CA HIS A 230 -1.87 -18.19 -23.91
C HIS A 230 -2.48 -16.88 -23.37
N HIS A 231 -1.69 -15.81 -23.23
CA HIS A 231 -2.19 -14.48 -22.86
C HIS A 231 -3.12 -13.90 -23.95
N ALA A 232 -2.77 -14.04 -25.23
CA ALA A 232 -3.63 -13.60 -26.32
C ALA A 232 -5.00 -14.31 -26.30
N ILE A 233 -5.01 -15.62 -26.03
CA ILE A 233 -6.26 -16.36 -25.88
C ILE A 233 -7.06 -15.87 -24.67
N GLY A 234 -6.42 -15.62 -23.52
CA GLY A 234 -7.10 -15.04 -22.36
C GLY A 234 -7.77 -13.70 -22.64
N TRP A 235 -7.15 -12.84 -23.45
CA TRP A 235 -7.77 -11.61 -23.93
C TRP A 235 -8.95 -11.86 -24.88
N LEU A 236 -8.82 -12.77 -25.83
CA LEU A 236 -9.90 -13.12 -26.75
C LEU A 236 -11.10 -13.74 -26.03
N GLU A 237 -10.87 -14.49 -24.94
CA GLU A 237 -11.95 -15.00 -24.10
C GLU A 237 -12.75 -13.87 -23.45
N LYS A 238 -12.08 -12.82 -22.94
CA LYS A 238 -12.76 -11.63 -22.42
C LYS A 238 -13.51 -10.86 -23.50
N ALA A 239 -12.92 -10.71 -24.69
CA ALA A 239 -13.59 -10.10 -25.83
C ALA A 239 -14.87 -10.87 -26.19
N SER A 240 -14.80 -12.20 -26.26
CA SER A 240 -15.96 -13.07 -26.53
C SER A 240 -17.07 -12.87 -25.50
N GLN A 241 -16.73 -12.83 -24.21
CA GLN A 241 -17.70 -12.56 -23.14
C GLN A 241 -18.34 -11.18 -23.29
N ALA A 242 -17.54 -10.12 -23.52
CA ALA A 242 -18.06 -8.77 -23.73
C ALA A 242 -18.95 -8.66 -24.99
N TYR A 243 -18.60 -9.33 -26.09
CA TYR A 243 -19.47 -9.43 -27.26
C TYR A 243 -20.81 -10.11 -26.93
N ARG A 244 -20.78 -11.15 -26.08
CA ARG A 244 -22.00 -11.86 -25.64
C ARG A 244 -22.88 -10.97 -24.77
N GLU A 245 -22.31 -10.29 -23.78
CA GLU A 245 -23.03 -9.33 -22.93
C GLU A 245 -23.67 -8.20 -23.76
N ALA A 246 -22.98 -7.75 -24.82
CA ALA A 246 -23.53 -6.77 -25.75
C ALA A 246 -24.53 -7.33 -26.77
N GLY A 247 -24.83 -8.64 -26.78
CA GLY A 247 -25.72 -9.27 -27.76
C GLY A 247 -25.15 -9.38 -29.18
N ARG A 248 -23.84 -9.19 -29.35
CA ARG A 248 -23.12 -9.05 -30.64
C ARG A 248 -22.39 -10.34 -31.05
N GLY A 249 -22.97 -11.50 -30.75
CA GLY A 249 -22.34 -12.80 -31.00
C GLY A 249 -22.03 -13.10 -32.48
N GLN A 250 -22.74 -12.49 -33.43
CA GLN A 250 -22.42 -12.61 -34.85
C GLN A 250 -21.13 -11.86 -35.21
N GLU A 251 -20.91 -10.68 -34.65
CA GLU A 251 -19.69 -9.90 -34.87
C GLU A 251 -18.48 -10.61 -34.28
N TRP A 252 -18.62 -11.21 -33.10
CA TRP A 252 -17.58 -12.08 -32.52
C TRP A 252 -17.17 -13.20 -33.47
N ARG A 253 -18.14 -13.93 -34.04
CA ARG A 253 -17.87 -15.03 -34.98
C ARG A 253 -17.13 -14.52 -36.21
N THR A 254 -17.57 -13.42 -36.81
CA THR A 254 -16.89 -12.82 -37.96
C THR A 254 -15.45 -12.40 -37.62
N TYR A 255 -15.25 -11.76 -36.46
CA TYR A 255 -13.93 -11.33 -36.00
C TYR A 255 -12.99 -12.54 -35.77
N LEU A 256 -13.47 -13.59 -35.09
CA LEU A 256 -12.69 -14.79 -34.81
C LEU A 256 -12.28 -15.52 -36.09
N GLU A 257 -13.18 -15.67 -37.07
CA GLU A 257 -12.84 -16.28 -38.37
C GLU A 257 -11.79 -15.47 -39.14
N GLY A 258 -11.84 -14.14 -39.04
CA GLY A 258 -10.81 -13.25 -39.57
C GLY A 258 -9.43 -13.51 -38.94
N LEU A 259 -9.37 -13.66 -37.61
CA LEU A 259 -8.14 -13.99 -36.89
C LEU A 259 -7.58 -15.38 -37.26
N ILE A 260 -8.44 -16.40 -37.32
CA ILE A 260 -8.05 -17.76 -37.72
C ILE A 260 -7.44 -17.74 -39.13
N SER A 261 -8.05 -16.99 -40.05
CA SER A 261 -7.56 -16.85 -41.43
C SER A 261 -6.21 -16.12 -41.48
N LYS A 262 -6.06 -14.98 -40.78
CA LYS A 262 -4.81 -14.21 -40.70
C LYS A 262 -3.65 -15.03 -40.15
N HIS A 263 -3.91 -15.90 -39.18
CA HIS A 263 -2.89 -16.70 -38.49
C HIS A 263 -2.88 -18.18 -38.87
N ALA A 264 -3.44 -18.54 -40.03
CA ALA A 264 -3.59 -19.94 -40.46
C ALA A 264 -2.28 -20.74 -40.50
N ARG A 265 -1.14 -20.08 -40.76
CA ARG A 265 0.21 -20.69 -40.83
C ARG A 265 0.85 -20.93 -39.45
N LYS A 266 0.30 -20.35 -38.37
CA LYS A 266 0.83 -20.49 -37.00
C LYS A 266 0.22 -21.73 -36.34
N THR A 267 0.86 -22.88 -36.54
CA THR A 267 0.38 -24.21 -36.11
C THR A 267 0.10 -24.33 -34.61
N SER A 268 0.81 -23.58 -33.76
CA SER A 268 0.58 -23.58 -32.30
C SER A 268 -0.56 -22.66 -31.85
N LEU A 269 -0.92 -21.64 -32.64
CA LEU A 269 -1.93 -20.63 -32.31
C LEU A 269 -3.30 -21.01 -32.88
N ARG A 270 -3.33 -21.49 -34.12
CA ARG A 270 -4.57 -21.80 -34.84
C ARG A 270 -5.50 -22.75 -34.08
N PRO A 271 -5.05 -23.89 -33.53
CA PRO A 271 -5.93 -24.78 -32.77
C PRO A 271 -6.54 -24.12 -31.54
N ARG A 272 -5.82 -23.18 -30.90
CA ARG A 272 -6.33 -22.44 -29.74
C ARG A 272 -7.42 -21.44 -30.13
N LEU A 273 -7.26 -20.75 -31.26
CA LEU A 273 -8.29 -19.86 -31.81
C LEU A 273 -9.55 -20.64 -32.22
N GLU A 274 -9.39 -21.79 -32.89
CA GLU A 274 -10.52 -22.65 -33.25
C GLU A 274 -11.28 -23.16 -32.01
N GLY A 275 -10.59 -23.38 -30.89
CA GLY A 275 -11.19 -23.73 -29.60
C GLY A 275 -12.18 -22.69 -29.07
N LEU A 276 -12.02 -21.41 -29.44
CA LEU A 276 -12.91 -20.33 -29.02
C LEU A 276 -14.25 -20.30 -29.75
N ARG A 277 -14.43 -21.07 -30.84
CA ARG A 277 -15.72 -21.17 -31.56
C ARG A 277 -16.85 -21.74 -30.71
N LYS A 278 -16.51 -22.51 -29.68
CA LYS A 278 -17.46 -23.18 -28.77
C LYS A 278 -17.90 -22.30 -27.59
N ARG A 279 -17.35 -21.09 -27.47
CA ARG A 279 -17.67 -20.11 -26.44
C ARG A 279 -18.47 -18.98 -27.08
#